data_AF-A0A7X1WPS8-F1
#
_entry.id   AF-A0A7X1WPS8-F1
#
_cell.length_a   1.000
_cell.length_b   1.000
_cell.length_c   1.000
_cell.angle_alpha   90.00
_cell.angle_beta   90.00
_cell.angle_gamma   90.00
#
_symmetry.space_group_name_H-M   'P 1'
#
loop_
_entity.id
_entity.type
_entity.pdbx_description
1 polymer ?
#
loop_
_entity_poly.entity_id
_entity_poly.type
_entity_poly.pdbx_seq_one_letter_code
_entity_poly.pdbx_strand_id
1 'polypeptide(L)'
;MKQPVALSTSPQVALQAYLDNLLFDATEEALQTPEPVLTAEPEALDEFAAAVLEEQVRDARLTPPEPVQELAVPVPLSEVLPNADLLAPPLLDVQRPIATGTRLPVQDDGRPAWASEPFECLLFDVAGLTLAVPLVCLGSIYALHNRELTPLFGQPDWFLGILPSQSGKLNVLDTARWVMPERYRDDFREGLQYVISVQGYEWGLAVHQVSRSLRLDPNQIKWRSQRGQRPWLAGTVIEHMCALLDVAELADLIASGATRHQADT
;
A
#
# COMPACT_ATOMS: atom_id res chain seq x y z
N MET A 1 -43.89 -34.76 -11.14
CA MET A 1 -42.89 -33.67 -11.21
C MET A 1 -42.00 -33.97 -12.40
N LYS A 2 -42.04 -33.11 -13.43
CA LYS A 2 -41.44 -33.37 -14.77
C LYS A 2 -40.01 -32.83 -14.78
N GLN A 3 -39.03 -33.70 -15.02
CA GLN A 3 -37.67 -33.29 -15.40
C GLN A 3 -37.71 -32.66 -16.81
N PRO A 4 -37.02 -31.54 -17.06
CA PRO A 4 -36.87 -31.04 -18.42
C PRO A 4 -35.76 -31.84 -19.12
N VAL A 5 -36.13 -32.57 -20.18
CA VAL A 5 -35.19 -33.19 -21.11
C VAL A 5 -34.68 -32.10 -22.04
N ALA A 6 -33.37 -31.83 -22.01
CA ALA A 6 -32.72 -30.93 -22.95
C ALA A 6 -32.70 -31.59 -24.34
N LEU A 7 -33.48 -31.04 -25.27
CA LEU A 7 -33.43 -31.40 -26.68
C LEU A 7 -32.23 -30.67 -27.32
N SER A 8 -31.03 -31.24 -27.22
CA SER A 8 -29.87 -30.74 -27.96
C SER A 8 -30.06 -30.99 -29.46
N THR A 9 -29.96 -29.93 -30.26
CA THR A 9 -30.11 -30.01 -31.72
C THR A 9 -28.86 -30.67 -32.32
N SER A 10 -29.01 -31.42 -33.42
CA SER A 10 -27.89 -32.08 -34.13
C SER A 10 -26.61 -31.23 -34.32
N PRO A 11 -26.68 -29.92 -34.66
CA PRO A 11 -25.47 -29.09 -34.74
C PRO A 11 -24.82 -28.77 -33.40
N GLN A 12 -25.59 -28.71 -32.30
CA GLN A 12 -25.05 -28.43 -30.95
C GLN A 12 -24.27 -29.64 -30.42
N VAL A 13 -24.73 -30.86 -30.72
CA VAL A 13 -24.03 -32.10 -30.37
C VAL A 13 -22.72 -32.24 -31.16
N ALA A 14 -22.71 -31.86 -32.44
CA ALA A 14 -21.50 -31.84 -33.25
C ALA A 14 -20.46 -30.85 -32.73
N LEU A 15 -20.91 -29.67 -32.26
CA LEU A 15 -20.02 -28.66 -31.67
C LEU A 15 -19.42 -29.12 -30.34
N GLN A 16 -20.23 -29.79 -29.49
CA GLN A 16 -19.75 -30.34 -28.23
C GLN A 16 -18.70 -31.44 -28.45
N ALA A 17 -18.97 -32.39 -29.36
CA ALA A 17 -18.01 -33.43 -29.68
C ALA A 17 -16.68 -32.88 -30.25
N TYR A 18 -16.75 -31.80 -31.04
CA TYR A 18 -15.55 -31.12 -31.53
C TYR A 18 -14.75 -30.45 -30.41
N LEU A 19 -15.43 -29.78 -29.46
CA LEU A 19 -14.78 -29.14 -28.31
C LEU A 19 -14.17 -30.17 -27.35
N ASP A 20 -14.85 -31.28 -27.10
CA ASP A 20 -14.31 -32.37 -26.27
C ASP A 20 -13.08 -33.01 -26.91
N ASN A 21 -13.08 -33.20 -28.23
CA ASN A 21 -11.92 -33.76 -28.94
C ASN A 21 -10.74 -32.78 -28.93
N LEU A 22 -11.00 -31.48 -29.10
CA LEU A 22 -9.96 -30.45 -29.03
C LEU A 22 -9.36 -30.33 -27.62
N LEU A 23 -10.19 -30.47 -26.58
CA LEU A 23 -9.74 -30.45 -25.20
C LEU A 23 -8.90 -31.69 -24.88
N PHE A 24 -9.31 -32.86 -25.37
CA PHE A 24 -8.57 -34.11 -25.20
C PHE A 24 -7.17 -34.05 -25.83
N ASP A 25 -7.07 -33.55 -27.07
CA ASP A 25 -5.81 -33.37 -27.81
C ASP A 25 -4.82 -32.48 -27.03
N ALA A 26 -5.32 -31.37 -26.47
CA ALA A 26 -4.50 -30.46 -25.66
C ALA A 26 -3.99 -31.10 -24.35
N THR A 27 -4.79 -31.97 -23.71
CA THR A 27 -4.33 -32.73 -22.54
C THR A 27 -3.35 -33.85 -22.87
N GLU A 28 -3.47 -34.49 -24.04
CA GLU A 28 -2.51 -35.51 -24.47
C GLU A 28 -1.14 -34.89 -24.78
N GLU A 29 -1.12 -33.72 -25.42
CA GLU A 29 0.11 -32.98 -25.72
C GLU A 29 0.83 -32.52 -24.43
N ALA A 30 0.07 -32.18 -23.39
CA ALA A 30 0.59 -31.85 -22.06
C ALA A 30 1.14 -33.05 -21.26
N LEU A 31 0.68 -34.28 -21.55
CA LEU A 31 1.16 -35.51 -20.91
C LEU A 31 2.35 -36.13 -21.64
N GLN A 32 2.57 -35.80 -22.92
CA GLN A 32 3.68 -36.30 -23.73
C GLN A 32 4.93 -35.41 -23.70
N THR A 33 4.87 -34.24 -23.06
CA THR A 33 6.04 -33.40 -22.81
C THR A 33 6.73 -33.85 -21.51
N PRO A 34 7.95 -34.44 -21.55
CA PRO A 34 8.69 -34.64 -20.33
C PRO A 34 9.04 -33.27 -19.74
N GLU A 35 8.62 -33.01 -18.50
CA GLU A 35 9.10 -31.87 -17.73
C GLU A 35 10.64 -31.87 -17.73
N PRO A 36 11.31 -30.72 -17.95
CA PRO A 36 12.75 -30.66 -17.79
C PRO A 36 13.05 -30.84 -16.30
N VAL A 37 13.52 -32.03 -15.94
CA VAL A 37 14.20 -32.27 -14.67
C VAL A 37 15.42 -31.35 -14.68
N LEU A 38 15.35 -30.27 -13.89
CA LEU A 38 16.50 -29.45 -13.54
C LEU A 38 17.47 -30.29 -12.68
N THR A 39 18.30 -31.10 -13.33
CA THR A 39 19.58 -31.51 -12.74
C THR A 39 20.49 -30.29 -12.73
N ALA A 40 20.38 -29.47 -11.68
CA ALA A 40 21.39 -28.49 -11.35
C ALA A 40 22.66 -29.26 -10.93
N GLU A 41 23.72 -29.18 -11.72
CA GLU A 41 25.05 -29.58 -11.28
C GLU A 41 25.45 -28.62 -10.13
N PRO A 42 25.71 -29.14 -8.92
CA PRO A 42 25.97 -28.30 -7.73
C PRO A 42 27.29 -27.53 -7.82
N GLU A 43 28.19 -27.88 -8.73
CA GLU A 43 29.53 -27.28 -8.85
C GLU A 43 29.50 -25.87 -9.47
N ALA A 44 28.56 -25.58 -10.37
CA ALA A 44 28.49 -24.28 -11.05
C ALA A 44 27.95 -23.14 -10.15
N LEU A 45 27.15 -23.48 -9.14
CA LEU A 45 26.63 -22.50 -8.17
C LEU A 45 27.68 -22.12 -7.12
N ASP A 46 28.57 -23.04 -6.78
CA ASP A 46 29.64 -22.84 -5.79
C ASP A 46 30.76 -21.95 -6.34
N GLU A 47 31.11 -22.11 -7.63
CA GLU A 47 32.09 -21.25 -8.30
C GLU A 47 31.59 -19.79 -8.43
N PHE A 48 30.31 -19.62 -8.75
CA PHE A 48 29.70 -18.30 -8.82
C PHE A 48 29.65 -17.61 -7.44
N ALA A 49 29.30 -18.35 -6.39
CA ALA A 49 29.28 -17.84 -5.02
C ALA A 49 30.68 -17.42 -4.54
N ALA A 50 31.71 -18.21 -4.88
CA ALA A 50 33.10 -17.89 -4.57
C ALA A 50 33.58 -16.62 -5.29
N ALA A 51 33.26 -16.47 -6.58
CA ALA A 51 33.63 -15.30 -7.36
C ALA A 51 32.98 -14.00 -6.85
N VAL A 52 31.70 -14.06 -6.44
CA VAL A 52 31.00 -12.90 -5.87
C VAL A 52 31.62 -12.48 -4.53
N LEU A 53 32.02 -13.44 -3.70
CA LEU A 53 32.62 -13.15 -2.40
C LEU A 53 34.02 -12.52 -2.54
N GLU A 54 34.83 -12.99 -3.49
CA GLU A 54 36.13 -12.38 -3.77
C GLU A 54 36.01 -10.93 -4.26
N GLU A 55 35.00 -10.64 -5.09
CA GLU A 55 34.76 -9.28 -5.59
C GLU A 55 34.32 -8.34 -4.47
N GLN A 56 33.44 -8.77 -3.56
CA GLN A 56 33.04 -7.97 -2.40
C GLN A 56 34.22 -7.65 -1.45
N VAL A 57 35.14 -8.60 -1.26
CA VAL A 57 36.33 -8.38 -0.43
C VAL A 57 37.29 -7.38 -1.10
N ARG A 58 37.37 -7.37 -2.43
CA ARG A 58 38.19 -6.42 -3.19
C ARG A 58 37.65 -4.99 -3.07
N ASP A 59 36.34 -4.79 -3.22
CA ASP A 59 35.68 -3.49 -3.04
C ASP A 59 35.83 -2.95 -1.60
N ALA A 60 35.72 -3.83 -0.60
CA ALA A 60 35.93 -3.46 0.81
C ALA A 60 37.37 -3.01 1.10
N ARG A 61 38.38 -3.48 0.35
CA ARG A 61 39.79 -3.05 0.51
C ARG A 61 40.13 -1.78 -0.26
N LEU A 62 39.36 -1.41 -1.28
CA LEU A 62 39.62 -0.23 -2.12
C LEU A 62 39.04 1.07 -1.53
N THR A 63 38.27 0.99 -0.45
CA THR A 63 37.68 2.16 0.23
C THR A 63 38.43 2.43 1.55
N PRO A 64 39.28 3.47 1.64
CA PRO A 64 39.86 3.89 2.92
C PRO A 64 38.77 4.52 3.80
N PRO A 65 38.74 4.27 5.13
CA PRO A 65 37.90 5.05 6.02
C PRO A 65 38.46 6.47 6.13
N GLU A 66 37.68 7.47 5.70
CA GLU A 66 38.00 8.87 6.00
C GLU A 66 38.00 9.08 7.53
N PRO A 67 39.05 9.69 8.10
CA PRO A 67 39.12 9.95 9.53
C PRO A 67 38.20 11.12 9.90
N VAL A 68 37.34 10.87 10.89
CA VAL A 68 36.60 11.86 11.67
C VAL A 68 37.58 12.91 12.22
N GLN A 69 37.52 14.15 11.72
CA GLN A 69 38.21 15.28 12.32
C GLN A 69 37.32 15.93 13.38
N GLU A 70 37.68 15.66 14.63
CA GLU A 70 37.25 16.40 15.80
C GLU A 70 37.99 17.75 15.84
N LEU A 71 37.28 18.84 15.54
CA LEU A 71 37.76 20.21 15.71
C LEU A 71 36.94 20.90 16.79
N ALA A 72 37.47 20.82 18.01
CA ALA A 72 37.10 21.69 19.12
C ALA A 72 37.77 23.06 18.96
N VAL A 73 36.97 24.13 18.96
CA VAL A 73 37.44 25.48 19.32
C VAL A 73 36.29 26.24 20.04
N PRO A 74 36.52 26.94 21.16
CA PRO A 74 35.45 27.28 22.09
C PRO A 74 35.11 28.80 22.19
N VAL A 75 33.90 29.10 22.72
CA VAL A 75 33.45 30.33 23.46
C VAL A 75 33.14 31.61 22.62
N PRO A 76 32.25 32.58 23.02
CA PRO A 76 31.12 32.64 23.99
C PRO A 76 29.77 33.15 23.43
N LEU A 77 28.71 32.98 24.23
CA LEU A 77 27.46 33.78 24.23
C LEU A 77 27.72 35.24 24.66
N SER A 78 27.18 36.24 23.95
CA SER A 78 26.72 37.53 24.50
C SER A 78 25.86 38.34 23.51
N GLU A 79 24.84 38.96 24.07
CA GLU A 79 23.72 39.73 23.49
C GLU A 79 24.13 41.11 22.96
N VAL A 80 23.56 41.58 21.84
CA VAL A 80 23.17 43.00 21.61
C VAL A 80 22.07 43.10 20.52
N LEU A 81 20.86 43.54 20.89
CA LEU A 81 19.88 44.26 20.04
C LEU A 81 20.11 45.77 20.21
N PRO A 82 19.48 46.70 19.45
CA PRO A 82 18.83 46.65 18.13
C PRO A 82 19.32 47.79 17.19
N ASN A 83 18.93 47.79 15.91
CA ASN A 83 18.41 48.96 15.18
C ASN A 83 18.18 48.59 13.71
N ALA A 84 16.91 48.38 13.38
CA ALA A 84 16.41 48.36 12.03
C ALA A 84 15.91 49.77 11.72
N ASP A 85 16.42 50.38 10.66
CA ASP A 85 15.75 51.46 9.96
C ASP A 85 15.74 51.18 8.45
N LEU A 86 14.52 50.94 7.99
CA LEU A 86 13.92 51.19 6.67
C LEU A 86 14.71 50.84 5.39
N LEU A 87 14.23 49.82 4.68
CA LEU A 87 13.46 50.02 3.44
C LEU A 87 12.67 48.74 3.09
N ALA A 88 11.33 48.85 2.99
CA ALA A 88 10.41 47.81 2.50
C ALA A 88 10.29 47.87 0.95
N PRO A 89 9.57 46.98 0.20
CA PRO A 89 8.57 46.01 0.67
C PRO A 89 8.62 44.64 -0.09
N PRO A 90 7.57 43.81 -0.10
CA PRO A 90 7.56 42.49 0.52
C PRO A 90 7.71 41.33 -0.49
N LEU A 91 8.42 40.26 -0.14
CA LEU A 91 8.32 38.98 -0.85
C LEU A 91 7.96 37.88 0.13
N LEU A 92 6.64 37.70 0.25
CA LEU A 92 5.94 36.43 0.40
C LEU A 92 6.58 35.43 1.35
N ASP A 93 6.13 35.54 2.59
CA ASP A 93 6.01 34.44 3.53
C ASP A 93 5.26 33.27 2.86
N VAL A 94 6.00 32.24 2.41
CA VAL A 94 5.42 30.92 2.15
C VAL A 94 5.60 30.09 3.42
N GLN A 95 5.06 30.59 4.52
CA GLN A 95 4.51 29.71 5.54
C GLN A 95 3.34 28.99 4.88
N ARG A 96 3.56 27.77 4.39
CA ARG A 96 2.44 26.83 4.24
C ARG A 96 1.87 26.65 5.64
N PRO A 97 0.61 27.04 5.88
CA PRO A 97 -0.04 26.67 7.13
C PRO A 97 -0.02 25.15 7.18
N ILE A 98 0.39 24.60 8.32
CA ILE A 98 -0.02 23.24 8.69
C ILE A 98 -1.55 23.28 8.74
N ALA A 99 -2.18 22.87 7.64
CA ALA A 99 -3.61 22.71 7.57
C ALA A 99 -3.94 21.44 8.37
N THR A 100 -4.24 21.63 9.64
CA THR A 100 -4.85 20.60 10.47
C THR A 100 -6.18 20.20 9.83
N GLY A 101 -6.28 18.98 9.32
CA GLY A 101 -7.54 18.28 9.08
C GLY A 101 -8.53 18.93 8.10
N THR A 102 -8.10 19.79 7.17
CA THR A 102 -9.03 20.35 6.19
C THR A 102 -9.46 19.26 5.21
N ARG A 103 -10.71 18.80 5.36
CA ARG A 103 -11.38 17.88 4.43
C ARG A 103 -11.17 18.38 3.01
N LEU A 104 -10.53 17.57 2.16
CA LEU A 104 -10.45 17.88 0.74
C LEU A 104 -11.89 17.90 0.19
N PRO A 105 -12.29 18.95 -0.55
CA PRO A 105 -13.65 19.07 -1.03
C PRO A 105 -14.00 17.84 -1.88
N VAL A 106 -15.13 17.21 -1.58
CA VAL A 106 -15.71 16.16 -2.41
C VAL A 106 -16.45 16.86 -3.54
N GLN A 107 -16.20 16.46 -4.78
CA GLN A 107 -16.91 17.01 -5.93
C GLN A 107 -18.32 16.43 -6.03
N ASP A 108 -19.22 17.12 -6.76
CA ASP A 108 -20.61 16.70 -6.97
C ASP A 108 -20.74 15.26 -7.50
N ASP A 109 -19.71 14.76 -8.20
CA ASP A 109 -19.64 13.39 -8.73
C ASP A 109 -19.23 12.32 -7.69
N GLY A 110 -19.08 12.70 -6.42
CA GLY A 110 -18.64 11.81 -5.34
C GLY A 110 -17.17 11.39 -5.44
N ARG A 111 -16.36 12.13 -6.23
CA ARG A 111 -14.91 11.95 -6.34
C ARG A 111 -14.17 12.96 -5.46
N PRO A 112 -13.04 12.59 -4.85
CA PRO A 112 -12.25 13.53 -4.08
C PRO A 112 -11.57 14.56 -4.98
N ALA A 113 -11.34 15.78 -4.49
CA ALA A 113 -10.79 16.88 -5.31
C ALA A 113 -9.45 16.57 -6.01
N TRP A 114 -8.59 15.74 -5.40
CA TRP A 114 -7.31 15.35 -6.00
C TRP A 114 -7.45 14.44 -7.23
N ALA A 115 -8.62 13.85 -7.44
CA ALA A 115 -8.88 12.91 -8.55
C ALA A 115 -9.14 13.58 -9.90
N SER A 116 -9.13 14.92 -9.97
CA SER A 116 -9.41 15.65 -11.22
C SER A 116 -8.20 15.82 -12.13
N GLU A 117 -7.00 15.84 -11.57
CA GLU A 117 -5.75 16.02 -12.32
C GLU A 117 -4.87 14.77 -12.15
N PRO A 118 -3.86 14.53 -13.00
CA PRO A 118 -2.91 13.44 -12.78
C PRO A 118 -2.18 13.59 -11.44
N PHE A 119 -2.24 12.55 -10.60
CA PHE A 119 -1.70 12.55 -9.24
C PHE A 119 -0.75 11.37 -9.02
N GLU A 120 0.08 11.46 -7.98
CA GLU A 120 0.95 10.37 -7.57
C GLU A 120 0.27 9.51 -6.50
N CYS A 121 0.41 8.19 -6.61
CA CYS A 121 -0.05 7.20 -5.65
C CYS A 121 1.09 6.34 -5.15
N LEU A 122 1.03 5.95 -3.88
CA LEU A 122 1.88 4.95 -3.29
C LEU A 122 1.15 3.62 -3.32
N LEU A 123 1.80 2.61 -3.92
CA LEU A 123 1.32 1.24 -3.90
C LEU A 123 1.87 0.53 -2.67
N PHE A 124 1.02 -0.24 -2.01
CA PHE A 124 1.38 -1.07 -0.88
C PHE A 124 0.52 -2.33 -0.86
N ASP A 125 1.07 -3.39 -0.27
CA ASP A 125 0.45 -4.70 -0.26
C ASP A 125 -0.02 -5.06 1.15
N VAL A 126 -1.23 -5.61 1.21
CA VAL A 126 -1.87 -6.05 2.45
C VAL A 126 -2.54 -7.39 2.21
N ALA A 127 -2.06 -8.44 2.90
CA ALA A 127 -2.62 -9.79 2.80
C ALA A 127 -2.79 -10.26 1.33
N GLY A 128 -1.81 -9.95 0.46
CA GLY A 128 -1.83 -10.31 -0.95
C GLY A 128 -2.68 -9.42 -1.86
N LEU A 129 -3.25 -8.32 -1.36
CA LEU A 129 -3.95 -7.31 -2.17
C LEU A 129 -3.14 -6.03 -2.28
N THR A 130 -2.94 -5.56 -3.51
CA THR A 130 -2.30 -4.28 -3.80
C THR A 130 -3.30 -3.14 -3.74
N LEU A 131 -3.00 -2.16 -2.88
CA LEU A 131 -3.77 -0.95 -2.68
C LEU A 131 -2.94 0.26 -3.13
N ALA A 132 -3.62 1.32 -3.56
CA ALA A 132 -3.02 2.58 -3.92
C ALA A 132 -3.61 3.70 -3.08
N VAL A 133 -2.75 4.50 -2.44
CA VAL A 133 -3.15 5.72 -1.72
C VAL A 133 -2.49 6.95 -2.35
N PRO A 134 -3.22 8.05 -2.61
CA PRO A 134 -2.64 9.27 -3.13
C PRO A 134 -1.60 9.86 -2.17
N LEU A 135 -0.45 10.28 -2.71
CA LEU A 135 0.64 10.90 -1.94
C LEU A 135 0.20 12.19 -1.25
N VAL A 136 -0.76 12.91 -1.84
CA VAL A 136 -1.32 14.14 -1.27
C VAL A 136 -2.06 13.92 0.06
N CYS A 137 -2.48 12.68 0.35
CA CYS A 137 -3.14 12.31 1.60
C CYS A 137 -2.19 11.59 2.57
N LEU A 138 -0.95 11.34 2.16
CA LEU A 138 -0.01 10.51 2.90
C LEU A 138 0.78 11.37 3.89
N GLY A 139 0.89 10.90 5.14
CA GLY A 139 1.75 11.50 6.15
C GLY A 139 3.15 10.91 6.13
N SER A 140 3.46 10.07 7.12
CA SER A 140 4.76 9.42 7.30
C SER A 140 4.60 7.90 7.31
N ILE A 141 5.64 7.19 6.87
CA ILE A 141 5.69 5.72 6.91
C ILE A 141 6.62 5.32 8.05
N TYR A 142 6.11 4.52 8.97
CA TYR A 142 6.87 4.00 10.11
C TYR A 142 7.11 2.51 9.93
N ALA A 143 8.35 2.06 10.02
CA ALA A 143 8.65 0.64 10.14
C ALA A 143 8.24 0.16 11.55
N LEU A 144 7.55 -0.98 11.60
CA LEU A 144 7.18 -1.66 12.84
C LEU A 144 8.34 -2.47 13.42
N HIS A 145 9.40 -2.71 12.65
CA HIS A 145 10.63 -3.34 13.14
C HIS A 145 11.12 -2.57 14.37
N ASN A 146 11.13 -3.24 15.52
CA ASN A 146 11.52 -2.70 16.83
C ASN A 146 10.58 -1.65 17.44
N ARG A 147 9.32 -1.55 17.00
CA ARG A 147 8.31 -0.68 17.62
C ARG A 147 7.15 -1.48 18.18
N GLU A 148 6.92 -1.33 19.48
CA GLU A 148 5.77 -1.94 20.14
C GLU A 148 4.53 -1.05 20.01
N LEU A 149 3.45 -1.64 19.52
CA LEU A 149 2.12 -1.04 19.56
C LEU A 149 1.56 -1.25 20.97
N THR A 150 1.09 -0.18 21.62
CA THR A 150 0.39 -0.32 22.90
C THR A 150 -1.06 -0.76 22.64
N PRO A 151 -1.45 -2.02 22.91
CA PRO A 151 -2.82 -2.45 22.68
C PRO A 151 -3.76 -1.76 23.68
N LEU A 152 -4.99 -1.49 23.24
CA LEU A 152 -6.06 -0.99 24.10
C LEU A 152 -7.15 -2.04 24.24
N PHE A 153 -7.48 -2.37 25.49
CA PHE A 153 -8.53 -3.34 25.80
C PHE A 153 -9.92 -2.77 25.53
N GLY A 154 -10.84 -3.61 25.06
CA GLY A 154 -12.22 -3.22 24.75
C GLY A 154 -12.36 -2.41 23.44
N GLN A 155 -11.29 -2.28 22.67
CA GLN A 155 -11.37 -1.75 21.30
C GLN A 155 -11.82 -2.85 20.32
N PRO A 156 -12.44 -2.47 19.20
CA PRO A 156 -12.76 -3.43 18.14
C PRO A 156 -11.48 -4.01 17.56
N ASP A 157 -11.50 -5.29 17.20
CA ASP A 157 -10.26 -6.00 16.84
C ASP A 157 -9.61 -5.56 15.51
N TRP A 158 -10.15 -4.54 14.83
CA TRP A 158 -9.48 -3.87 13.70
C TRP A 158 -8.48 -2.83 14.20
N PHE A 159 -8.51 -2.51 15.49
CA PHE A 159 -7.56 -1.65 16.16
C PHE A 159 -6.41 -2.48 16.72
N LEU A 160 -5.20 -2.21 16.24
CA LEU A 160 -4.00 -2.96 16.66
C LEU A 160 -3.37 -2.37 17.92
N GLY A 161 -3.40 -1.05 18.05
CA GLY A 161 -2.78 -0.35 19.18
C GLY A 161 -2.43 1.10 18.86
N ILE A 162 -1.77 1.75 19.81
CA ILE A 162 -1.22 3.10 19.66
C ILE A 162 0.28 3.01 19.38
N LEU A 163 0.73 3.66 18.31
CA LEU A 163 2.13 3.87 17.97
C LEU A 163 2.56 5.29 18.37
N PRO A 164 3.56 5.48 19.25
CA PRO A 164 4.13 6.80 19.48
C PRO A 164 4.93 7.24 18.24
N SER A 165 4.63 8.44 17.74
CA SER A 165 5.29 9.06 16.60
C SER A 165 5.81 10.46 16.95
N GLN A 166 6.59 11.04 16.05
CA GLN A 166 7.07 12.43 16.21
C GLN A 166 5.90 13.45 16.18
N SER A 167 4.80 13.09 15.53
CA SER A 167 3.58 13.90 15.40
C SER A 167 2.57 13.67 16.53
N GLY A 168 2.84 12.74 17.46
CA GLY A 168 1.96 12.46 18.59
C GLY A 168 1.67 10.97 18.76
N LYS A 169 0.45 10.65 19.19
CA LYS A 169 -0.01 9.26 19.32
C LYS A 169 -0.78 8.88 18.07
N LEU A 170 -0.34 7.83 17.38
CA LEU A 170 -0.98 7.34 16.16
C LEU A 170 -1.78 6.08 16.46
N ASN A 171 -3.07 6.11 16.19
CA ASN A 171 -3.94 4.94 16.25
C ASN A 171 -3.69 4.04 15.06
N VAL A 172 -3.22 2.81 15.29
CA VAL A 172 -2.86 1.87 14.22
C VAL A 172 -4.02 0.92 13.97
N LEU A 173 -4.51 0.91 12.73
CA LEU A 173 -5.58 0.05 12.28
C LEU A 173 -5.04 -1.09 11.41
N ASP A 174 -5.69 -2.24 11.49
CA ASP A 174 -5.49 -3.37 10.59
C ASP A 174 -6.17 -3.11 9.25
N THR A 175 -5.36 -2.81 8.23
CA THR A 175 -5.87 -2.53 6.88
C THR A 175 -6.49 -3.77 6.23
N ALA A 176 -5.96 -4.98 6.51
CA ALA A 176 -6.44 -6.20 5.88
C ALA A 176 -7.88 -6.48 6.31
N ARG A 177 -8.19 -6.20 7.57
CA ARG A 177 -9.52 -6.40 8.13
C ARG A 177 -10.55 -5.41 7.61
N TRP A 178 -10.14 -4.17 7.37
CA TRP A 178 -10.99 -3.14 6.76
C TRP A 178 -11.28 -3.41 5.28
N VAL A 179 -10.24 -3.81 4.55
CA VAL A 179 -10.33 -3.98 3.09
C VAL A 179 -10.93 -5.34 2.74
N MET A 180 -10.70 -6.39 3.54
CA MET A 180 -11.13 -7.76 3.26
C MET A 180 -11.53 -8.53 4.53
N PRO A 181 -12.64 -8.14 5.21
CA PRO A 181 -13.05 -8.80 6.45
C PRO A 181 -13.33 -10.30 6.27
N GLU A 182 -14.00 -10.68 5.17
CA GLU A 182 -14.38 -12.08 4.88
C GLU A 182 -13.20 -13.04 4.64
N ARG A 183 -12.03 -12.49 4.24
CA ARG A 183 -10.84 -13.28 3.91
C ARG A 183 -9.73 -13.11 4.95
N TYR A 184 -10.03 -12.44 6.05
CA TYR A 184 -9.06 -12.15 7.07
C TYR A 184 -8.63 -13.43 7.80
N ARG A 185 -7.33 -13.53 8.09
CA ARG A 185 -6.72 -14.60 8.88
C ARG A 185 -5.79 -13.95 9.90
N ASP A 186 -5.72 -14.54 11.09
CA ASP A 186 -4.89 -14.01 12.18
C ASP A 186 -3.40 -13.96 11.81
N ASP A 187 -2.94 -14.88 10.95
CA ASP A 187 -1.56 -14.92 10.44
C ASP A 187 -1.14 -13.62 9.73
N PHE A 188 -2.07 -12.89 9.11
CA PHE A 188 -1.77 -11.61 8.44
C PHE A 188 -1.36 -10.52 9.43
N ARG A 189 -1.78 -10.64 10.69
CA ARG A 189 -1.40 -9.69 11.73
C ARG A 189 0.10 -9.76 12.05
N GLU A 190 0.68 -10.95 11.98
CA GLU A 190 2.11 -11.18 12.25
C GLU A 190 3.01 -10.66 11.11
N GLY A 191 2.47 -10.58 9.89
CA GLY A 191 3.19 -10.10 8.71
C GLY A 191 3.20 -8.58 8.53
N LEU A 192 2.68 -7.80 9.48
CA LEU A 192 2.62 -6.34 9.40
C LEU A 192 3.98 -5.72 9.69
N GLN A 193 4.57 -5.07 8.69
CA GLN A 193 5.92 -4.51 8.79
C GLN A 193 5.94 -2.98 8.79
N TYR A 194 4.90 -2.32 8.30
CA TYR A 194 4.86 -0.87 8.17
C TYR A 194 3.52 -0.28 8.63
N VAL A 195 3.56 0.95 9.12
CA VAL A 195 2.38 1.78 9.39
C VAL A 195 2.46 3.04 8.55
N ILE A 196 1.49 3.24 7.67
CA ILE A 196 1.36 4.44 6.85
C ILE A 196 0.41 5.40 7.58
N SER A 197 0.91 6.53 8.07
CA SER A 197 0.08 7.56 8.66
C SER A 197 -0.60 8.38 7.57
N VAL A 198 -1.80 8.85 7.86
CA VAL A 198 -2.57 9.70 6.96
C VAL A 198 -2.42 11.16 7.37
N GLN A 199 -2.22 12.04 6.40
CA GLN A 199 -2.08 13.46 6.67
C GLN A 199 -3.38 14.05 7.23
N GLY A 200 -3.27 14.80 8.32
CA GLY A 200 -4.41 15.46 8.97
C GLY A 200 -5.24 14.56 9.89
N TYR A 201 -4.85 13.30 10.08
CA TYR A 201 -5.53 12.36 10.97
C TYR A 201 -4.57 11.73 11.98
N GLU A 202 -5.07 11.41 13.17
CA GLU A 202 -4.31 10.76 14.25
C GLU A 202 -4.33 9.22 14.14
N TRP A 203 -4.49 8.70 12.91
CA TRP A 203 -4.53 7.27 12.66
C TRP A 203 -3.69 6.86 11.44
N GLY A 204 -3.32 5.59 11.41
CA GLY A 204 -2.51 5.00 10.36
C GLY A 204 -2.90 3.57 10.02
N LEU A 205 -2.52 3.17 8.81
CA LEU A 205 -2.81 1.89 8.19
C LEU A 205 -1.63 0.95 8.38
N ALA A 206 -1.82 -0.16 9.08
CA ALA A 206 -0.82 -1.22 9.13
C ALA A 206 -0.84 -2.03 7.85
N VAL A 207 0.33 -2.20 7.22
CA VAL A 207 0.51 -2.85 5.92
C VAL A 207 1.68 -3.82 5.96
N HIS A 208 1.68 -4.80 5.07
CA HIS A 208 2.73 -5.83 5.04
C HIS A 208 3.98 -5.30 4.33
N GLN A 209 3.79 -4.60 3.22
CA GLN A 209 4.88 -4.09 2.41
C GLN A 209 4.50 -2.78 1.74
N VAL A 210 5.46 -1.86 1.66
CA VAL A 210 5.37 -0.67 0.83
C VAL A 210 6.13 -0.94 -0.47
N SER A 211 5.49 -0.68 -1.60
CA SER A 211 5.99 -1.06 -2.92
C SER A 211 6.65 0.15 -3.60
N ARG A 212 5.98 0.80 -4.56
CA ARG A 212 6.53 1.96 -5.31
C ARG A 212 5.50 3.07 -5.44
N SER A 213 5.97 4.29 -5.75
CA SER A 213 5.08 5.36 -6.20
C SER A 213 4.84 5.26 -7.71
N LEU A 214 3.67 5.73 -8.15
CA LEU A 214 3.28 5.79 -9.54
C LEU A 214 2.43 7.03 -9.80
N ARG A 215 2.66 7.69 -10.93
CA ARG A 215 1.79 8.73 -11.43
C ARG A 215 0.62 8.12 -12.20
N LEU A 216 -0.60 8.39 -11.74
CA LEU A 216 -1.84 7.90 -12.32
C LEU A 216 -2.58 9.04 -13.03
N ASP A 217 -3.06 8.76 -14.24
CA ASP A 217 -4.04 9.60 -14.90
C ASP A 217 -5.46 9.19 -14.48
N PRO A 218 -6.38 10.14 -14.21
CA PRO A 218 -7.77 9.82 -13.87
C PRO A 218 -8.48 8.91 -14.89
N ASN A 219 -8.06 8.90 -16.15
CA ASN A 219 -8.61 8.04 -17.20
C ASN A 219 -8.16 6.57 -17.09
N GLN A 220 -7.03 6.31 -16.41
CA GLN A 220 -6.54 4.94 -16.13
C GLN A 220 -7.26 4.28 -14.96
N ILE A 221 -8.23 4.97 -14.36
CA ILE A 221 -8.95 4.52 -13.18
C ILE A 221 -10.41 4.26 -13.56
N LYS A 222 -10.86 3.04 -13.28
CA LYS A 222 -12.27 2.70 -13.31
C LYS A 222 -12.92 3.18 -12.01
N TRP A 223 -13.42 4.41 -12.04
CA TRP A 223 -14.11 5.03 -10.91
C TRP A 223 -15.42 4.33 -10.56
N ARG A 224 -15.73 4.24 -9.27
CA ARG A 224 -16.99 3.67 -8.80
C ARG A 224 -18.06 4.74 -8.62
N SER A 225 -19.13 4.66 -9.39
CA SER A 225 -20.31 5.53 -9.24
C SER A 225 -21.18 5.13 -8.06
N GLN A 226 -21.28 3.82 -7.76
CA GLN A 226 -21.99 3.28 -6.62
C GLN A 226 -21.01 2.65 -5.64
N ARG A 227 -20.72 3.38 -4.57
CA ARG A 227 -19.75 2.93 -3.55
C ARG A 227 -20.35 1.92 -2.54
N GLY A 228 -21.68 1.83 -2.46
CA GLY A 228 -22.40 0.74 -1.80
C GLY A 228 -21.83 0.35 -0.42
N GLN A 229 -21.47 -0.91 -0.25
CA GLN A 229 -20.87 -1.43 1.00
C GLN A 229 -19.42 -1.01 1.25
N ARG A 230 -18.69 -0.47 0.25
CA ARG A 230 -17.26 -0.12 0.38
C ARG A 230 -17.01 1.35 -0.04
N PRO A 231 -17.45 2.33 0.78
CA PRO A 231 -17.27 3.76 0.50
C PRO A 231 -15.80 4.18 0.33
N TRP A 232 -14.91 3.53 1.07
CA TRP A 232 -13.46 3.74 1.03
C TRP A 232 -12.80 3.33 -0.29
N LEU A 233 -13.49 2.64 -1.21
CA LEU A 233 -12.93 2.24 -2.50
C LEU A 233 -13.32 3.25 -3.59
N ALA A 234 -12.41 4.16 -3.93
CA ALA A 234 -12.63 5.19 -4.95
C ALA A 234 -12.77 4.60 -6.36
N GLY A 235 -11.93 3.62 -6.68
CA GLY A 235 -11.85 3.05 -8.01
C GLY A 235 -10.86 1.89 -8.09
N THR A 236 -10.70 1.35 -9.29
CA THR A 236 -9.69 0.33 -9.60
C THR A 236 -8.78 0.86 -10.69
N VAL A 237 -7.47 0.84 -10.45
CA VAL A 237 -6.47 1.20 -11.45
C VAL A 237 -6.39 0.06 -12.47
N ILE A 238 -6.56 0.38 -13.74
CA ILE A 238 -6.72 -0.62 -14.80
C ILE A 238 -5.39 -1.33 -15.06
N GLU A 239 -4.32 -0.58 -15.26
CA GLU A 239 -3.00 -1.13 -15.65
C GLU A 239 -2.35 -1.96 -14.55
N HIS A 240 -2.50 -1.56 -13.29
CA HIS A 240 -1.87 -2.23 -12.15
C HIS A 240 -2.81 -3.11 -11.35
N MET A 241 -4.09 -3.17 -11.75
CA MET A 241 -5.13 -3.95 -11.09
C MET A 241 -5.23 -3.72 -9.58
N CYS A 242 -4.84 -2.51 -9.12
CA CYS A 242 -4.84 -2.17 -7.71
C CYS A 242 -6.09 -1.37 -7.32
N ALA A 243 -6.48 -1.50 -6.06
CA ALA A 243 -7.63 -0.79 -5.51
C ALA A 243 -7.22 0.60 -5.03
N LEU A 244 -7.85 1.65 -5.58
CA LEU A 244 -7.59 3.03 -5.20
C LEU A 244 -8.40 3.42 -3.97
N LEU A 245 -7.72 3.82 -2.91
CA LEU A 245 -8.33 4.15 -1.62
C LEU A 245 -8.81 5.60 -1.59
N ASP A 246 -10.03 5.80 -1.10
CA ASP A 246 -10.55 7.11 -0.69
C ASP A 246 -10.34 7.32 0.79
N VAL A 247 -9.31 8.09 1.10
CA VAL A 247 -8.88 8.37 2.48
C VAL A 247 -9.94 9.14 3.26
N ALA A 248 -10.66 10.06 2.62
CA ALA A 248 -11.66 10.89 3.30
C ALA A 248 -12.86 10.03 3.75
N GLU A 249 -13.36 9.20 2.84
CA GLU A 249 -14.44 8.25 3.16
C GLU A 249 -13.99 7.22 4.19
N LEU A 250 -12.76 6.72 4.10
CA LEU A 250 -12.23 5.80 5.11
C LEU A 250 -12.14 6.46 6.49
N ALA A 251 -11.70 7.72 6.56
CA ALA A 251 -11.65 8.47 7.80
C ALA A 251 -13.04 8.64 8.43
N ASP A 252 -14.03 9.00 7.64
CA ASP A 252 -15.42 9.17 8.08
C ASP A 252 -15.99 7.84 8.63
N LEU A 253 -15.64 6.71 8.02
CA LEU A 253 -16.02 5.38 8.51
C LEU A 253 -15.36 5.02 9.85
N ILE A 254 -14.08 5.34 10.01
CA ILE A 254 -13.35 5.11 11.26
C ILE A 254 -13.93 6.01 12.36
N ALA A 255 -14.16 7.28 12.07
CA ALA A 255 -14.72 8.25 13.02
C ALA A 255 -16.16 7.91 13.45
N SER A 256 -16.96 7.36 12.53
CA SER A 256 -18.32 6.89 12.84
C SER A 256 -18.36 5.53 13.53
N GLY A 257 -17.22 4.85 13.70
CA GLY A 257 -17.16 3.49 14.25
C GLY A 257 -17.91 2.46 13.41
N ALA A 258 -18.23 2.79 12.16
CA ALA A 258 -19.15 2.04 11.31
C ALA A 258 -18.47 0.84 10.62
N THR A 259 -17.71 0.03 11.37
CA THR A 259 -17.58 -1.38 11.01
C THR A 259 -18.88 -2.07 11.43
N ARG A 260 -19.90 -2.00 10.57
CA ARG A 260 -21.13 -2.77 10.76
C ARG A 260 -20.73 -4.24 10.94
N HIS A 261 -20.93 -4.75 12.15
CA HIS A 261 -21.08 -6.17 12.42
C HIS A 261 -22.10 -6.74 11.42
N GLN A 262 -21.62 -7.42 10.38
CA GLN A 262 -22.43 -8.33 9.58
C GLN A 262 -21.76 -9.69 9.57
N ALA A 263 -21.70 -10.29 10.75
CA ALA A 263 -21.54 -11.73 10.93
C ALA A 263 -21.99 -12.07 12.36
N ASP A 264 -23.30 -11.98 12.64
CA ASP A 264 -23.97 -12.95 13.51
C ASP A 264 -25.50 -12.79 13.39
N THR A 265 -26.13 -13.69 12.64
CA THR A 265 -27.52 -14.15 12.82
C THR A 265 -27.58 -15.57 12.30
#